data_AF-V4BIZ1-F1
#
_entry.id   AF-V4BIZ1-F1
#
_cell.length_a   1.000
_cell.length_b   1.000
_cell.length_c   1.000
_cell.angle_alpha   90.00
_cell.angle_beta   90.00
_cell.angle_gamma   90.00
#
_symmetry.space_group_name_H-M   'P 1'
#
loop_
_entity.id
_entity.type
_entity.pdbx_description
1 polymer ?
#
loop_
_entity_poly.entity_id
_entity_poly.type
_entity_poly.pdbx_seq_one_letter_code
_entity_poly.pdbx_strand_id
1 'polypeptide(L)'
;MVDKRAVDILKDNVKFVQEDLMFTMDLHSAGLDELVKSKMSTHIINKTQLIFLEKGNDKAGFKHLWKGHKDDYAKLCGVKSESEVLKYIQRIVGMGHYATYGYELGNGFVVVYQIHEKLFLRVAIGFNGFIVSAYPSTNKDKEDKMDY
;
A
#
# COMPACT_ATOMS: atom_id res chain seq x y z
N MET A 1 11.28 12.79 -4.75
CA MET A 1 12.62 12.58 -4.17
C MET A 1 12.43 11.57 -3.05
N VAL A 2 13.10 10.42 -3.09
CA VAL A 2 13.01 9.41 -2.02
C VAL A 2 13.84 9.88 -0.83
N ASP A 3 13.30 9.81 0.39
CA ASP A 3 14.01 10.19 1.61
C ASP A 3 15.17 9.20 1.87
N LYS A 4 16.42 9.70 1.87
CA LYS A 4 17.62 8.90 2.15
C LYS A 4 17.58 8.25 3.53
N ARG A 5 16.98 8.91 4.53
CA ARG A 5 16.87 8.37 5.90
C ARG A 5 15.91 7.18 5.94
N ALA A 6 14.83 7.21 5.17
CA ALA A 6 13.92 6.08 5.03
C ALA A 6 14.61 4.89 4.36
N VAL A 7 15.43 5.14 3.33
CA VAL A 7 16.20 4.10 2.63
C VAL A 7 17.18 3.37 3.55
N ASP A 8 17.87 4.10 4.43
CA ASP A 8 18.86 3.50 5.33
C ASP A 8 18.18 2.68 6.45
N ILE A 9 17.08 3.17 7.04
CA ILE A 9 16.27 2.43 8.03
C ILE A 9 15.71 1.13 7.44
N LEU A 10 15.29 1.17 6.18
CA LEU A 10 14.76 0.01 5.49
C LEU A 10 15.86 -1.05 5.28
N LYS A 11 17.10 -0.70 4.92
CA LYS A 11 18.18 -1.66 4.63
C LYS A 11 18.54 -2.60 5.79
N ASP A 12 18.47 -2.10 7.02
CA ASP A 12 18.92 -2.86 8.20
C ASP A 12 17.91 -3.93 8.67
N ASN A 13 16.63 -3.84 8.24
CA ASN A 13 15.56 -4.73 8.70
C ASN A 13 14.63 -5.25 7.58
N VAL A 14 14.73 -4.70 6.37
CA VAL A 14 13.90 -5.03 5.20
C VAL A 14 14.79 -5.15 3.97
N LYS A 15 14.71 -6.28 3.25
CA LYS A 15 15.40 -6.43 1.96
C LYS A 15 14.52 -5.84 0.86
N PHE A 16 15.04 -4.84 0.16
CA PHE A 16 14.38 -4.19 -0.96
C PHE A 16 15.46 -3.70 -1.96
N VAL A 17 15.10 -3.52 -3.22
CA VAL A 17 16.04 -3.09 -4.27
C VAL A 17 15.87 -1.59 -4.45
N GLN A 18 16.86 -0.81 -4.01
CA GLN A 18 16.76 0.66 -3.97
C GLN A 18 16.42 1.29 -5.32
N GLU A 19 16.91 0.72 -6.43
CA GLU A 19 16.61 1.20 -7.79
C GLU A 19 15.17 0.92 -8.26
N ASP A 20 14.47 0.03 -7.56
CA ASP A 20 13.08 -0.34 -7.84
C ASP A 20 12.08 0.33 -6.91
N LEU A 21 12.55 1.07 -5.91
CA LEU A 21 11.70 1.81 -5.00
C LEU A 21 10.95 2.92 -5.74
N MET A 22 9.62 2.85 -5.72
CA MET A 22 8.73 3.83 -6.34
C MET A 22 8.41 4.96 -5.36
N PHE A 23 8.04 4.60 -4.12
CA PHE A 23 7.92 5.54 -3.01
C PHE A 23 8.00 4.84 -1.65
N THR A 24 8.26 5.63 -0.61
CA THR A 24 8.09 5.26 0.80
C THR A 24 7.13 6.24 1.47
N MET A 25 6.55 5.82 2.58
CA MET A 25 5.70 6.66 3.42
C MET A 25 5.75 6.17 4.85
N ASP A 26 5.80 7.08 5.82
CA ASP A 26 5.72 6.72 7.23
C ASP A 26 4.29 6.33 7.62
N LEU A 27 4.17 5.49 8.65
CA LEU A 27 2.87 4.97 9.08
C LEU A 27 1.92 6.07 9.54
N HIS A 28 2.43 7.16 10.11
CA HIS A 28 1.60 8.25 10.57
C HIS A 28 0.94 8.98 9.39
N SER A 29 1.73 9.35 8.38
CA SER A 29 1.23 9.94 7.12
C SER A 29 0.25 9.01 6.40
N ALA A 30 0.44 7.69 6.52
CA ALA A 30 -0.47 6.68 5.96
C ALA A 30 -1.70 6.39 6.84
N GLY A 31 -1.80 6.95 8.05
CA GLY A 31 -2.89 6.64 8.99
C GLY A 31 -2.89 5.20 9.50
N LEU A 32 -1.72 4.59 9.58
CA LEU A 32 -1.50 3.17 9.94
C LEU A 32 -0.80 2.97 11.28
N ASP A 33 -0.30 4.03 11.90
CA ASP A 33 0.51 3.99 13.13
C ASP A 33 -0.20 3.26 14.28
N GLU A 34 -1.45 3.63 14.60
CA GLU A 34 -2.21 2.98 15.68
C GLU A 34 -2.64 1.55 15.31
N LEU A 35 -2.95 1.28 14.03
CA LEU A 35 -3.27 -0.07 13.56
C LEU A 35 -2.06 -1.01 13.72
N VAL A 36 -0.90 -0.57 13.25
CA VAL A 36 0.34 -1.35 13.31
C VAL A 36 0.79 -1.53 14.76
N LYS A 37 0.71 -0.48 15.58
CA LYS A 37 1.06 -0.55 16.99
C LYS A 37 0.17 -1.51 17.78
N SER A 38 -1.14 -1.54 17.48
CA SER A 38 -2.10 -2.39 18.20
C SER A 38 -2.09 -3.85 17.74
N LYS A 39 -2.02 -4.10 16.43
CA LYS A 39 -2.17 -5.44 15.85
C LYS A 39 -0.87 -6.07 15.38
N MET A 40 0.18 -5.28 15.15
CA MET A 40 1.42 -5.72 14.50
C MET A 40 2.68 -5.32 15.26
N SER A 41 2.58 -5.21 16.58
CA SER A 41 3.64 -4.67 17.44
C SER A 41 4.96 -5.45 17.35
N THR A 42 4.93 -6.73 16.99
CA THR A 42 6.11 -7.61 16.86
C THR A 42 6.67 -7.67 15.44
N HIS A 43 5.96 -7.16 14.43
CA HIS A 43 6.34 -7.25 13.03
C HIS A 43 7.35 -6.18 12.61
N ILE A 44 8.04 -6.43 11.49
CA ILE A 44 9.09 -5.56 10.97
C ILE A 44 8.56 -4.16 10.67
N ILE A 45 7.34 -4.04 10.16
CA ILE A 45 6.68 -2.76 9.88
C ILE A 45 6.60 -1.85 11.13
N ASN A 46 6.44 -2.42 12.33
CA ASN A 46 6.45 -1.65 13.58
C ASN A 46 7.87 -1.21 13.99
N LYS A 47 8.92 -1.86 13.49
CA LYS A 47 10.30 -1.42 13.72
C LYS A 47 10.71 -0.34 12.72
N THR A 48 10.32 -0.48 11.46
CA THR A 48 10.68 0.45 10.39
C THR A 48 9.80 1.70 10.37
N GLN A 49 8.57 1.61 10.87
CA GLN A 49 7.58 2.69 10.86
C GLN A 49 7.31 3.22 9.44
N LEU A 50 7.47 2.37 8.43
CA LEU A 50 7.39 2.73 7.02
C LEU A 50 6.63 1.67 6.22
N ILE A 51 5.87 2.14 5.24
CA ILE A 51 5.43 1.36 4.08
C ILE A 51 6.16 1.80 2.83
N PHE A 52 6.25 0.92 1.86
CA PHE A 52 6.94 1.19 0.61
C PHE A 52 6.34 0.42 -0.56
N LEU A 53 6.41 1.02 -1.75
CA LEU A 53 6.04 0.38 -3.00
C LEU A 53 7.28 0.28 -3.89
N GLU A 54 7.53 -0.90 -4.43
CA GLU A 54 8.56 -1.14 -5.44
C GLU A 54 7.93 -1.41 -6.82
N LYS A 55 8.74 -1.38 -7.88
CA LYS A 55 8.34 -1.87 -9.22
C LYS A 55 7.78 -3.28 -9.13
N GLY A 56 8.46 -4.16 -8.39
CA GLY A 56 8.05 -5.54 -8.18
C GLY A 56 8.00 -6.36 -9.47
N ASN A 57 7.09 -7.33 -9.50
CA ASN A 57 6.90 -8.29 -10.58
C ASN A 57 5.41 -8.55 -10.83
N ASP A 58 5.08 -9.56 -11.63
CA ASP A 58 3.70 -9.89 -11.99
C ASP A 58 2.83 -10.38 -10.81
N LYS A 59 3.45 -10.73 -9.67
CA LYS A 59 2.77 -11.23 -8.47
C LYS A 59 2.67 -10.20 -7.33
N ALA A 60 3.56 -9.21 -7.28
CA ALA A 60 3.56 -8.20 -6.22
C ALA A 60 4.22 -6.89 -6.66
N GLY A 61 3.81 -5.78 -6.05
CA GLY A 61 4.31 -4.44 -6.32
C GLY A 61 3.61 -3.76 -7.50
N PHE A 62 4.21 -2.68 -8.02
CA PHE A 62 3.55 -1.82 -8.98
C PHE A 62 3.23 -2.52 -10.32
N LYS A 63 4.08 -3.45 -10.79
CA LYS A 63 3.80 -4.23 -12.01
C LYS A 63 2.55 -5.10 -11.87
N HIS A 64 2.42 -5.83 -10.76
CA HIS A 64 1.23 -6.62 -10.47
C HIS A 64 -0.03 -5.74 -10.42
N LEU A 65 0.06 -4.62 -9.70
CA LEU A 65 -1.02 -3.65 -9.57
C LEU A 65 -1.48 -3.14 -10.94
N TRP A 66 -0.55 -2.67 -11.76
CA TRP A 66 -0.87 -2.14 -13.07
C TRP A 66 -1.45 -3.21 -13.99
N LYS A 67 -0.83 -4.39 -14.04
CA LYS A 67 -1.29 -5.50 -14.90
C LYS A 67 -2.67 -5.99 -14.49
N GLY A 68 -2.94 -6.10 -13.20
CA GLY A 68 -4.18 -6.66 -12.65
C GLY A 68 -5.33 -5.66 -12.53
N HIS A 69 -5.04 -4.38 -12.30
CA HIS A 69 -6.04 -3.41 -11.83
C HIS A 69 -6.10 -2.11 -12.64
N LYS A 70 -5.30 -1.92 -13.70
CA LYS A 70 -5.37 -0.70 -14.52
C LYS A 70 -6.79 -0.35 -14.99
N ASP A 71 -7.59 -1.37 -15.34
CA ASP A 71 -8.93 -1.17 -15.86
C ASP A 71 -9.88 -0.73 -14.74
N ASP A 72 -9.65 -1.17 -13.50
CA ASP A 72 -10.38 -0.69 -12.32
C ASP A 72 -10.07 0.79 -12.06
N TYR A 73 -8.80 1.20 -12.15
CA TYR A 73 -8.40 2.61 -12.05
C TYR A 73 -9.02 3.48 -13.14
N ALA A 74 -9.02 3.01 -14.38
CA ALA A 74 -9.62 3.74 -15.50
C ALA A 74 -11.13 3.87 -15.33
N LYS A 75 -11.80 2.79 -14.93
CA LYS A 75 -13.26 2.72 -14.81
C LYS A 75 -13.80 3.46 -13.58
N LEU A 76 -13.16 3.30 -12.43
CA LEU A 76 -13.67 3.81 -11.15
C LEU A 76 -13.10 5.17 -10.79
N CYS A 77 -11.86 5.47 -11.20
CA CYS A 77 -11.16 6.70 -10.82
C CYS A 77 -10.88 7.62 -12.01
N GLY A 78 -11.11 7.17 -13.25
CA GLY A 78 -10.77 7.93 -14.47
C GLY A 78 -9.26 8.04 -14.74
N VAL A 79 -8.43 7.27 -14.03
CA VAL A 79 -6.96 7.32 -14.10
C VAL A 79 -6.46 6.35 -15.16
N LYS A 80 -5.66 6.81 -16.14
CA LYS A 80 -5.38 6.03 -17.37
C LYS A 80 -3.92 5.71 -17.64
N SER A 81 -2.97 6.36 -16.96
CA SER A 81 -1.54 6.09 -17.13
C SER A 81 -0.90 5.53 -15.87
N GLU A 82 0.17 4.75 -16.04
CA GLU A 82 0.97 4.21 -14.93
C GLU A 82 1.40 5.32 -13.96
N SER A 83 1.91 6.43 -14.49
CA SER A 83 2.40 7.53 -13.66
C SER A 83 1.29 8.20 -12.83
N GLU A 84 0.07 8.28 -13.37
CA GLU A 84 -1.07 8.81 -12.64
C GLU A 84 -1.56 7.82 -11.60
N VAL A 85 -1.57 6.51 -11.89
CA VAL A 85 -1.92 5.48 -10.89
C VAL A 85 -0.98 5.54 -9.69
N LEU A 86 0.34 5.62 -9.94
CA LEU A 86 1.33 5.74 -8.88
C LEU A 86 1.09 6.98 -8.01
N LYS A 87 0.92 8.15 -8.64
CA LYS A 87 0.63 9.41 -7.93
C LYS A 87 -0.70 9.36 -7.18
N TYR A 88 -1.70 8.68 -7.74
CA TYR A 88 -3.01 8.53 -7.15
C TYR A 88 -2.95 7.70 -5.87
N ILE A 89 -2.29 6.53 -5.91
CA ILE A 89 -2.06 5.69 -4.73
C ILE A 89 -1.32 6.50 -3.65
N GLN A 90 -0.20 7.12 -4.02
CA GLN A 90 0.60 7.90 -3.08
C GLN A 90 -0.22 9.03 -2.45
N ARG A 91 -1.06 9.72 -3.23
CA ARG A 91 -1.93 10.78 -2.71
C ARG A 91 -2.96 10.23 -1.72
N ILE A 92 -3.72 9.19 -2.09
CA ILE A 92 -4.81 8.68 -1.24
C ILE A 92 -4.25 8.09 0.06
N VAL A 93 -3.19 7.28 -0.03
CA VAL A 93 -2.53 6.71 1.15
C VAL A 93 -1.97 7.82 2.04
N GLY A 94 -1.30 8.82 1.46
CA GLY A 94 -0.72 9.94 2.20
C GLY A 94 -1.71 10.94 2.77
N MET A 95 -3.01 10.76 2.51
CA MET A 95 -4.03 11.53 3.23
C MET A 95 -4.33 10.92 4.60
N GLY A 96 -3.97 9.66 4.88
CA GLY A 96 -3.95 9.06 6.22
C GLY A 96 -5.30 8.95 6.95
N HIS A 97 -5.99 10.06 7.19
CA HIS A 97 -7.32 10.16 7.82
C HIS A 97 -8.43 9.42 7.07
N TYR A 98 -8.18 9.01 5.83
CA TYR A 98 -9.10 8.17 5.06
C TYR A 98 -8.95 6.69 5.33
N ALA A 99 -7.96 6.23 6.10
CA ALA A 99 -7.88 4.84 6.53
C ALA A 99 -9.09 4.52 7.43
N THR A 100 -9.97 3.64 6.96
CA THR A 100 -11.26 3.36 7.63
C THR A 100 -11.36 1.97 8.24
N TYR A 101 -10.59 1.01 7.74
CA TYR A 101 -10.66 -0.37 8.18
C TYR A 101 -9.37 -1.12 7.84
N GLY A 102 -8.95 -2.03 8.71
CA GLY A 102 -7.78 -2.88 8.50
C GLY A 102 -7.94 -4.27 9.09
N TYR A 103 -7.63 -5.30 8.30
CA TYR A 103 -7.71 -6.71 8.68
C TYR A 103 -6.47 -7.47 8.22
N GLU A 104 -6.12 -8.53 8.96
CA GLU A 104 -4.98 -9.39 8.60
C GLU A 104 -5.34 -10.30 7.42
N LEU A 105 -4.37 -10.54 6.55
CA LEU A 105 -4.50 -11.41 5.39
C LEU A 105 -3.16 -12.11 5.13
N GLY A 106 -3.11 -13.42 5.40
CA GLY A 106 -1.90 -14.22 5.21
C GLY A 106 -0.70 -13.64 5.96
N ASN A 107 0.37 -13.29 5.23
CA ASN A 107 1.60 -12.71 5.78
C ASN A 107 1.61 -11.17 5.76
N GLY A 108 0.42 -10.57 5.87
CA GLY A 108 0.23 -9.14 5.80
C GLY A 108 -1.15 -8.74 6.26
N PHE A 109 -1.60 -7.59 5.78
CA PHE A 109 -2.86 -6.99 6.12
C PHE A 109 -3.38 -6.15 4.96
N VAL A 110 -4.68 -5.94 4.95
CA VAL A 110 -5.34 -5.05 4.00
C VAL A 110 -5.85 -3.83 4.76
N VAL A 111 -5.63 -2.65 4.19
CA VAL A 111 -6.20 -1.39 4.66
C VAL A 111 -7.11 -0.82 3.58
N VAL A 112 -8.24 -0.26 4.00
CA VAL A 112 -9.23 0.34 3.12
C VAL A 112 -9.26 1.85 3.36
N TYR A 113 -8.87 2.61 2.34
CA TYR A 113 -8.95 4.08 2.33
C TYR A 113 -10.22 4.53 1.64
N GLN A 114 -11.04 5.36 2.29
CA GLN A 114 -12.23 5.92 1.65
C GLN A 114 -11.87 7.11 0.76
N ILE A 115 -12.13 7.01 -0.54
CA ILE A 115 -11.93 8.11 -1.49
C ILE A 115 -13.17 9.02 -1.50
N HIS A 116 -14.36 8.41 -1.53
CA HIS A 116 -15.66 9.06 -1.33
C HIS A 116 -16.69 8.02 -0.85
N GLU A 117 -17.98 8.39 -0.74
CA GLU A 117 -19.03 7.58 -0.09
C GLU A 117 -19.08 6.09 -0.53
N LYS A 118 -18.81 5.79 -1.80
CA LYS A 118 -18.93 4.44 -2.39
C LYS A 118 -17.69 4.01 -3.18
N LEU A 119 -16.55 4.65 -2.93
CA LEU A 119 -15.30 4.33 -3.60
C LEU A 119 -14.17 4.29 -2.59
N PHE A 120 -13.44 3.19 -2.62
CA PHE A 120 -12.38 2.89 -1.68
C PHE A 120 -11.13 2.49 -2.43
N LEU A 121 -9.96 2.77 -1.87
CA LEU A 121 -8.69 2.17 -2.28
C LEU A 121 -8.35 1.07 -1.28
N ARG A 122 -8.29 -0.17 -1.74
CA ARG A 122 -7.78 -1.31 -0.96
C ARG A 122 -6.28 -1.36 -1.15
N VAL A 123 -5.54 -1.55 -0.06
CA VAL A 123 -4.08 -1.64 -0.08
C VAL A 123 -3.65 -2.86 0.72
N ALA A 124 -3.07 -3.85 0.06
CA ALA A 124 -2.50 -5.04 0.68
C ALA A 124 -1.02 -4.78 1.01
N ILE A 125 -0.66 -4.96 2.28
CA ILE A 125 0.64 -4.60 2.84
C ILE A 125 1.20 -5.81 3.58
N GLY A 126 2.41 -6.23 3.25
CA GLY A 126 3.12 -7.28 3.99
C GLY A 126 3.55 -6.80 5.37
N PHE A 127 3.81 -7.73 6.30
CA PHE A 127 4.30 -7.40 7.65
C PHE A 127 5.67 -6.71 7.70
N ASN A 128 6.35 -6.55 6.55
CA ASN A 128 7.56 -5.77 6.38
C ASN A 128 7.31 -4.33 5.89
N GLY A 129 6.06 -3.95 5.60
CA GLY A 129 5.70 -2.64 5.03
C GLY A 129 5.61 -2.62 3.50
N PHE A 130 5.89 -3.75 2.82
CA PHE A 130 5.82 -3.81 1.37
C PHE A 130 4.35 -3.75 0.89
N ILE A 131 4.02 -2.76 0.05
CA ILE A 131 2.74 -2.68 -0.63
C ILE A 131 2.73 -3.70 -1.77
N VAL A 132 1.99 -4.79 -1.56
CA VAL A 132 1.90 -5.93 -2.48
C VAL A 132 0.93 -5.61 -3.62
N SER A 133 -0.21 -4.98 -3.32
CA SER A 133 -1.21 -4.56 -4.29
C SER A 133 -2.00 -3.37 -3.76
N ALA A 134 -2.55 -2.56 -4.67
CA ALA A 134 -3.52 -1.53 -4.31
C ALA A 134 -4.50 -1.28 -5.45
N TYR A 135 -5.81 -1.27 -5.19
CA TYR A 135 -6.81 -1.12 -6.25
C TYR A 135 -8.10 -0.48 -5.76
N PRO A 136 -8.79 0.29 -6.63
CA PRO A 136 -10.06 0.87 -6.28
C PRO A 136 -11.16 -0.19 -6.26
N SER A 137 -12.12 -0.02 -5.36
CA SER A 137 -13.28 -0.89 -5.24
C SER A 137 -14.49 -0.09 -4.78
N THR A 138 -15.67 -0.48 -5.24
CA THR A 138 -16.95 0.10 -4.78
C THR A 138 -17.51 -0.64 -3.57
N ASN A 139 -16.89 -1.75 -3.15
CA ASN A 139 -17.32 -2.52 -2.00
C ASN A 139 -16.31 -2.38 -0.85
N LYS A 140 -16.78 -1.87 0.29
CA LYS A 140 -15.99 -1.72 1.52
C LYS A 140 -15.62 -3.06 2.17
N ASP A 141 -16.44 -4.10 1.96
CA ASP A 141 -16.40 -5.36 2.70
C ASP A 141 -16.08 -6.59 1.81
N LYS A 142 -15.64 -6.37 0.57
CA LYS A 142 -15.06 -7.46 -0.24
C LYS A 142 -13.82 -8.03 0.48
N GLU A 143 -14.00 -9.07 1.27
CA GLU A 143 -12.93 -10.03 1.55
C GLU A 143 -12.65 -10.77 0.23
N ASP A 144 -11.90 -10.13 -0.66
CA ASP A 144 -11.39 -10.84 -1.81
C ASP A 144 -10.43 -11.90 -1.26
N LYS A 145 -10.74 -13.18 -1.49
CA LYS A 145 -9.78 -14.28 -1.35
C LYS A 145 -8.67 -14.00 -2.36
N MET A 146 -7.64 -13.27 -1.94
CA MET A 146 -6.43 -13.13 -2.73
C MET A 146 -5.62 -14.40 -2.54
N ASP A 147 -5.76 -15.31 -3.49
CA ASP A 147 -4.90 -16.47 -3.61
C ASP A 147 -3.47 -15.99 -3.92
N TYR A 148 -2.58 -16.04 -2.93
CA TYR A 148 -1.14 -15.78 -3.07
C TYR A 148 -0.37 -17.06 -3.39
#